data_AF-A0A933LIT0-F1
#
_entry.id   AF-A0A933LIT0-F1
#
_cell.length_a   1.000
_cell.length_b   1.000
_cell.length_c   1.000
_cell.angle_alpha   90.00
_cell.angle_beta   90.00
_cell.angle_gamma   90.00
#
_symmetry.space_group_name_H-M   'P 1'
#
loop_
_entity.id
_entity.type
_entity.pdbx_description
1 polymer ?
#
loop_
_entity_poly.entity_id
_entity_poly.type
_entity_poly.pdbx_seq_one_letter_code
_entity_poly.pdbx_strand_id
1 'polypeptide(L)' 'MPIWGRRDVDLPLWIPFLLVASPTIFLWWVDRRRIQPGHCRKCGYNLTGNVSGVCPECGTKRA' A
#
# COMPACT_ATOMS: atom_id res chain seq x y z
N MET A 1 -11.18 22.21 -44.61
CA MET A 1 -10.02 21.32 -44.38
C MET A 1 -10.21 20.63 -43.04
N PRO A 2 -10.74 19.39 -43.00
CA PRO A 2 -11.11 18.75 -41.74
C PRO A 2 -9.99 17.87 -41.17
N ILE A 3 -9.96 17.81 -39.84
CA ILE A 3 -9.49 16.72 -38.97
C ILE A 3 -8.01 16.30 -38.98
N TRP A 4 -7.14 17.12 -38.37
CA TRP A 4 -6.07 16.53 -37.54
C TRP A 4 -6.72 16.01 -36.26
N GLY A 5 -7.14 14.74 -36.30
CA GLY A 5 -7.57 14.00 -35.12
C GLY A 5 -6.40 13.82 -34.18
N ARG A 6 -6.23 14.78 -33.27
CA ARG A 6 -5.47 14.60 -32.05
C ARG A 6 -6.14 13.43 -31.33
N ARG A 7 -5.61 12.23 -31.51
CA ARG A 7 -5.90 11.11 -30.61
C ARG A 7 -5.16 11.48 -29.34
N ASP A 8 -5.77 12.33 -28.53
CA ASP A 8 -5.47 12.42 -27.12
C ASP A 8 -5.81 11.03 -26.58
N VAL A 9 -4.85 10.12 -26.68
CA VAL A 9 -4.90 8.89 -25.93
C VAL A 9 -4.71 9.36 -24.51
N ASP A 10 -5.81 9.73 -23.86
CA ASP A 10 -5.91 9.84 -22.42
C ASP A 10 -5.66 8.44 -21.89
N LEU A 11 -4.41 7.99 -21.95
CA LEU A 11 -3.87 6.78 -21.35
C LEU A 11 -4.09 7.03 -19.87
N PRO A 12 -5.20 6.52 -19.34
CA PRO A 12 -5.66 7.05 -18.10
C PRO A 12 -4.69 6.41 -17.10
N LEU A 13 -3.96 7.27 -16.38
CA LEU A 13 -2.81 6.86 -15.59
C LEU A 13 -3.21 5.91 -14.45
N TRP A 14 -4.49 5.89 -14.09
CA TRP A 14 -5.07 4.93 -13.14
C TRP A 14 -4.86 3.45 -13.55
N ILE A 15 -4.81 3.09 -14.84
CA ILE A 15 -4.63 1.70 -15.28
C ILE A 15 -3.23 1.20 -14.94
N PRO A 16 -2.14 1.84 -15.43
CA PRO A 16 -0.79 1.43 -15.03
C PRO A 16 -0.56 1.60 -13.53
N PHE A 17 -1.16 2.61 -12.90
CA PHE A 17 -1.05 2.81 -11.44
C PHE A 17 -1.68 1.65 -10.66
N LEU A 18 -2.89 1.22 -11.01
CA LEU A 18 -3.55 0.07 -10.37
C LEU A 18 -2.83 -1.25 -10.67
N LEU A 19 -2.32 -1.41 -11.89
CA LEU A 19 -1.56 -2.59 -12.30
C LEU A 19 -0.30 -2.79 -11.45
N VAL A 20 0.38 -1.69 -11.08
CA VAL A 20 1.59 -1.75 -10.23
C VAL A 20 1.23 -1.78 -8.74
N ALA A 21 0.22 -1.00 -8.33
CA ALA A 21 -0.19 -0.93 -6.93
C ALA A 21 -0.78 -2.26 -6.42
N SER A 22 -1.55 -2.98 -7.25
CA SER A 22 -2.19 -4.25 -6.88
C SER A 22 -1.20 -5.33 -6.38
N PRO A 23 -0.19 -5.75 -7.18
CA PRO A 23 0.79 -6.75 -6.72
C PRO A 23 1.65 -6.22 -5.57
N THR A 24 1.95 -4.92 -5.54
CA THR A 24 2.73 -4.31 -4.45
C THR A 24 1.99 -4.40 -3.12
N ILE A 25 0.71 -4.04 -3.11
CA ILE A 25 -0.15 -4.14 -1.92
C ILE A 25 -0.35 -5.61 -1.53
N PHE A 26 -0.57 -6.49 -2.50
CA PHE A 26 -0.78 -7.91 -2.24
C PHE A 26 0.46 -8.58 -1.62
N LEU A 27 1.64 -8.39 -2.21
CA LEU A 27 2.90 -8.91 -1.68
C LEU A 27 3.18 -8.36 -0.28
N TRP A 28 2.94 -7.06 -0.07
CA TRP A 28 3.06 -6.46 1.25
C TRP A 28 2.07 -7.03 2.27
N TRP A 29 0.86 -7.38 1.85
CA TRP A 29 -0.13 -8.02 2.72
C TRP A 29 0.28 -9.45 3.11
N VAL A 30 0.82 -10.21 2.16
CA VAL A 30 1.30 -11.59 2.39
C VAL A 30 2.56 -11.58 3.27
N ASP A 31 3.52 -10.71 2.97
CA ASP A 31 4.72 -10.52 3.77
C ASP A 31 4.37 -10.10 5.21
N ARG A 32 3.36 -9.23 5.36
CA ARG A 32 2.85 -8.88 6.68
C ARG A 32 2.15 -10.00 7.43
N ARG A 33 1.57 -10.98 6.75
CA ARG A 33 1.04 -12.17 7.45
C ARG A 33 2.15 -13.03 8.05
N ARG A 34 3.40 -12.88 7.61
CA ARG A 34 4.60 -13.48 8.22
C ARG A 34 5.17 -12.66 9.38
N ILE A 35 4.49 -11.60 9.83
CA ILE A 35 4.99 -10.74 10.90
C ILE A 35 5.23 -11.55 12.18
N GLN A 36 6.49 -11.53 12.61
CA GLN A 36 6.96 -12.08 13.88
C GLN A 36 6.24 -11.41 15.06
N PRO A 37 6.01 -12.14 16.17
CA PRO A 37 5.42 -11.58 17.38
C PRO A 37 6.23 -10.36 17.84
N GLY A 38 5.56 -9.21 17.99
CA GLY A 38 6.20 -7.95 18.40
C GLY A 38 6.20 -6.83 17.35
N HIS A 39 5.82 -7.08 16.10
CA HIS A 39 5.64 -6.03 15.08
C HIS A 39 4.16 -5.77 14.77
N CYS A 40 3.84 -4.58 14.28
CA CYS A 40 2.49 -4.22 13.94
C CYS A 40 2.03 -4.88 12.64
N ARG A 41 0.90 -5.58 12.68
CA ARG A 41 0.28 -6.24 11.51
C ARG A 41 -0.10 -5.31 10.36
N LYS A 42 -0.12 -3.98 10.57
CA LYS A 42 -0.57 -2.96 9.60
C LYS A 42 0.44 -1.84 9.29
N CYS A 43 1.57 -1.74 9.99
CA CYS A 43 2.71 -0.88 9.59
C CYS A 43 3.96 -1.74 9.31
N GLY A 44 4.06 -2.97 9.84
CA GLY A 44 5.32 -3.71 9.90
C GLY A 44 6.30 -3.10 10.88
N TYR A 45 5.89 -2.02 11.58
CA TYR A 45 6.72 -1.30 12.54
C TYR A 45 7.00 -2.18 13.75
N ASN A 46 8.20 -2.05 14.28
CA ASN A 46 8.61 -2.76 15.47
C ASN A 46 7.89 -2.17 16.70
N LEU A 47 6.95 -2.92 17.27
CA LEU A 47 6.21 -2.55 18.49
C LEU A 47 6.88 -3.13 19.76
N THR A 48 8.09 -3.66 19.65
CA THR A 48 8.85 -4.17 20.80
C THR A 48 9.15 -3.00 21.73
N GLY A 49 8.63 -3.05 22.96
CA GLY A 49 8.73 -1.94 23.92
C GLY A 49 7.72 -0.80 23.75
N ASN A 50 6.79 -0.88 22.79
CA ASN A 50 5.74 0.15 22.68
C ASN A 50 4.70 0.01 23.80
N VAL A 51 4.73 0.93 24.76
CA VAL A 51 3.82 0.99 25.93
C VAL A 51 2.44 1.56 25.61
N SER A 52 2.32 2.36 24.54
CA SER A 52 1.05 3.01 24.18
C SER A 52 0.02 2.05 23.59
N GLY A 53 0.44 0.84 23.19
CA GLY A 53 -0.45 -0.14 22.56
C GLY A 53 -0.99 0.27 21.18
N VAL A 54 -0.45 1.32 20.57
CA VAL A 54 -0.87 1.86 19.26
C VAL A 54 0.37 2.10 18.39
N CYS A 55 0.37 1.65 17.12
CA CYS A 55 1.48 1.93 16.20
C CYS A 55 1.59 3.44 15.93
N PRO A 56 2.76 4.08 16.16
CA PRO A 56 2.94 5.51 15.92
C PRO A 56 2.82 5.89 14.44
N GLU A 57 3.17 4.97 13.53
CA GLU A 57 3.12 5.21 12.07
C GLU A 57 1.70 5.13 11.49
N CYS A 58 0.90 4.16 11.93
CA CYS A 58 -0.38 3.85 11.29
C CYS A 58 -1.60 3.90 12.21
N GLY A 59 -1.42 4.27 13.48
CA GLY A 59 -2.50 4.39 14.46
C GLY A 59 -3.23 3.08 14.80
N THR A 60 -2.73 1.94 14.36
CA THR A 60 -3.39 0.65 14.59
C THR A 60 -3.13 0.15 16.01
N LYS A 61 -4.20 -0.24 16.71
CA LYS A 61 -4.11 -0.83 18.05
C LYS A 61 -3.42 -2.19 17.98
N ARG A 62 -2.59 -2.47 18.97
CA ARG A 62 -1.98 -3.78 19.22
C ARG A 62 -3.10 -4.72 19.68
N ALA A 63 -3.40 -5.73 18.90
CA ALA A 63 -4.28 -6.84 19.25
C ALA A 63 -3.44 -8.03 19.72
#